data_AF-A0A2D4L112-F1
#
_entry.id   AF-A0A2D4L112-F1
#
_cell.length_a   1.000
_cell.length_b   1.000
_cell.length_c   1.000
_cell.angle_alpha   90.00
_cell.angle_beta   90.00
_cell.angle_gamma   90.00
#
_symmetry.space_group_name_H-M   'P 1'
#
loop_
_entity.id
_entity.type
_entity.pdbx_description
1 polymer ?
#
loop_
_entity_poly.entity_id
_entity_poly.type
_entity_poly.pdbx_seq_one_letter_code
_entity_poly.pdbx_strand_id
1 'polypeptide(L)'
;MDYRLSRSDQVKEKKIIMLEMDKADYYLRFQNIVEEKDENLADIMADLLTAFGEETKKKMINDMDEIFRVQTRYGMRHKLPREVHIGFTKKAIRTEILKVVKDEPLKYKGKEITVLKQNV
;
A
#
# COMPACT_ATOMS: atom_id res chain seq x y z
N MET A 1 -4.26 19.04 39.52
CA MET A 1 -4.17 18.44 38.16
C MET A 1 -3.13 19.24 37.38
N ASP A 2 -1.96 18.67 37.12
CA ASP A 2 -0.85 19.38 36.46
C ASP A 2 -1.07 19.50 34.95
N TYR A 3 -1.65 20.63 34.52
CA TYR A 3 -1.95 20.96 33.12
C TYR A 3 -0.72 21.02 32.19
N ARG A 4 0.50 21.03 32.73
CA ARG A 4 1.75 21.05 31.94
C ARG A 4 2.11 19.68 31.38
N LEU A 5 1.87 18.60 32.13
CA LEU A 5 2.11 17.23 31.64
C LEU A 5 1.15 16.88 30.49
N SER A 6 -0.15 17.16 30.66
CA SER A 6 -1.16 16.87 29.63
C SER A 6 -0.91 17.60 28.31
N ARG A 7 -0.41 18.85 28.35
CA ARG A 7 -0.08 19.60 27.14
C ARG A 7 1.16 19.04 26.44
N SER A 8 2.18 18.60 27.18
CA SER A 8 3.36 17.96 26.57
C SER A 8 3.02 16.62 25.92
N ASP A 9 2.10 15.85 26.51
CA ASP A 9 1.68 14.57 25.95
C ASP A 9 0.84 14.77 24.67
N GLN A 10 -0.07 15.74 24.65
CA GLN A 10 -0.80 16.13 23.43
C GLN A 10 0.10 16.57 22.28
N VAL A 11 1.22 17.26 22.58
CA VAL A 11 2.19 17.68 21.55
C VAL A 11 2.95 16.47 21.00
N LYS A 12 3.31 15.51 21.86
CA LYS A 12 3.97 14.27 21.43
C LYS A 12 3.03 13.40 20.61
N GLU A 13 1.78 13.22 21.03
CA GLU A 13 0.75 12.49 20.28
C GLU A 13 0.56 13.08 18.89
N LYS A 14 0.42 14.42 18.78
CA LYS A 14 0.32 15.09 17.47
C LYS A 14 1.54 14.86 16.59
N LYS A 15 2.75 14.87 17.17
CA LYS A 15 3.98 14.58 16.41
C LYS A 15 4.02 13.12 15.95
N ILE A 16 3.58 12.17 16.77
CA ILE A 16 3.50 10.75 16.41
C ILE A 16 2.54 10.57 15.23
N ILE A 17 1.34 11.16 15.32
CA ILE A 17 0.35 11.10 14.23
C ILE A 17 0.91 11.71 12.94
N MET A 18 1.59 12.86 13.01
CA MET A 18 2.21 13.47 11.83
C MET A 18 3.25 12.55 11.17
N LEU A 19 4.12 11.92 11.97
CA LEU A 19 5.13 10.98 11.47
C LEU A 19 4.50 9.73 10.85
N GLU A 20 3.43 9.20 11.44
CA GLU A 20 2.70 8.07 10.89
C GLU A 20 1.99 8.42 9.58
N MET A 21 1.37 9.60 9.50
CA MET A 21 0.76 10.12 8.27
C MET A 21 1.79 10.26 7.16
N ASP A 22 2.96 10.83 7.47
CA ASP A 22 4.07 10.95 6.52
C ASP A 22 4.59 9.59 6.04
N LYS A 23 4.63 8.60 6.92
CA LYS A 23 5.01 7.23 6.55
C LYS A 23 3.95 6.57 5.68
N ALA A 24 2.67 6.65 6.05
CA ALA A 24 1.55 6.10 5.28
C ALA A 24 1.44 6.69 3.87
N ASP A 25 1.97 7.90 3.69
CA ASP A 25 2.02 8.56 2.42
C ASP A 25 2.90 7.88 1.37
N TYR A 26 3.74 6.94 1.77
CA TYR A 26 4.55 6.11 0.87
C TYR A 26 3.88 4.78 0.53
N TYR A 27 2.79 4.40 1.22
CA TYR A 27 2.17 3.09 1.05
C TYR A 27 0.88 3.13 0.22
N LEU A 28 0.70 2.07 -0.57
CA LEU A 28 -0.56 1.70 -1.20
C LEU A 28 -1.00 0.32 -0.76
N ARG A 29 -2.32 0.14 -0.67
CA ARG A 29 -2.96 -1.14 -0.36
C ARG A 29 -3.65 -1.67 -1.60
N PHE A 30 -3.35 -2.91 -1.94
CA PHE A 30 -3.97 -3.63 -3.04
C PHE A 30 -4.83 -4.77 -2.48
N GLN A 31 -6.10 -4.76 -2.86
CA GLN A 31 -7.06 -5.79 -2.46
C GLN A 31 -7.37 -6.73 -3.63
N ASN A 32 -7.87 -7.93 -3.30
CA ASN A 32 -8.36 -8.93 -4.27
C ASN A 32 -7.29 -9.54 -5.19
N ILE A 33 -6.02 -9.53 -4.76
CA ILE A 33 -4.96 -10.27 -5.44
C ILE A 33 -5.08 -11.75 -5.07
N VAL A 34 -5.14 -12.61 -6.08
CA VAL A 34 -5.22 -14.07 -5.90
C VAL A 34 -3.98 -14.55 -5.14
N GLU A 35 -4.15 -15.49 -4.21
CA GLU A 35 -3.02 -16.13 -3.51
C GLU A 35 -2.75 -17.51 -4.10
N GLU A 36 -1.54 -17.73 -4.56
CA GLU A 36 -0.96 -19.01 -4.94
C GLU A 36 0.17 -19.38 -3.95
N LYS A 37 0.53 -20.67 -3.92
CA LYS A 37 1.64 -21.16 -3.10
C LYS A 37 2.94 -20.85 -3.84
N ASP A 38 3.94 -20.34 -3.13
CA ASP A 38 5.27 -19.94 -3.65
C ASP A 38 5.25 -18.77 -4.65
N GLU A 39 4.43 -17.75 -4.39
CA GLU A 39 4.40 -16.52 -5.19
C GLU A 39 5.55 -15.56 -4.87
N ASN A 40 6.21 -15.06 -5.91
CA ASN A 40 7.04 -13.86 -5.83
C ASN A 40 6.14 -12.61 -5.90
N LEU A 41 5.85 -12.02 -4.75
CA LEU A 41 5.01 -10.79 -4.67
C LEU A 41 5.61 -9.64 -5.48
N ALA A 42 6.94 -9.50 -5.49
CA ALA A 42 7.63 -8.45 -6.23
C ALA A 42 7.40 -8.57 -7.74
N ASP A 43 7.46 -9.79 -8.30
CA ASP A 43 7.26 -10.03 -9.72
C ASP A 43 5.80 -9.81 -10.13
N ILE A 44 4.85 -10.31 -9.33
CA ILE A 44 3.41 -10.11 -9.58
C ILE A 44 3.07 -8.62 -9.57
N MET A 45 3.59 -7.89 -8.58
CA MET A 45 3.35 -6.45 -8.48
C MET A 45 4.06 -5.67 -9.58
N ALA A 46 5.28 -6.05 -9.96
CA ALA A 46 5.97 -5.43 -11.08
C ALA A 46 5.19 -5.65 -12.39
N ASP A 47 4.64 -6.84 -12.61
CA ASP A 47 3.82 -7.15 -13.79
C ASP A 47 2.51 -6.34 -13.80
N LEU A 48 1.84 -6.24 -12.65
CA LEU A 48 0.65 -5.39 -12.48
C LEU A 48 0.96 -3.91 -12.72
N LEU A 49 2.08 -3.42 -12.17
CA LEU A 49 2.51 -2.03 -12.29
C LEU A 49 3.02 -1.68 -13.69
N THR A 50 3.65 -2.62 -14.38
CA THR A 50 4.04 -2.45 -15.81
C THR A 50 2.81 -2.31 -16.70
N ALA A 51 1.66 -2.89 -16.32
CA ALA A 51 0.42 -2.64 -17.04
C ALA A 51 -0.10 -1.20 -16.89
N PHE A 52 0.34 -0.44 -15.87
CA PHE A 52 -0.04 0.97 -15.67
C PHE A 52 0.91 2.00 -16.28
N GLY A 53 2.16 1.63 -16.55
CA GLY A 53 3.19 2.58 -16.96
C GLY A 53 4.05 2.03 -18.09
N GLU A 54 4.44 2.90 -19.02
CA GLU A 54 5.40 2.60 -20.09
C GLU A 54 6.85 2.38 -19.58
N GLU A 55 7.01 2.11 -18.28
CA GLU A 55 8.33 1.89 -17.67
C GLU A 55 8.68 0.41 -17.58
N THR A 56 9.98 0.13 -17.61
CA THR A 56 10.53 -1.22 -17.59
C THR A 56 10.32 -1.88 -16.22
N LYS A 57 9.91 -3.16 -16.17
CA LYS A 57 9.74 -3.97 -14.95
C LYS A 57 10.84 -3.74 -13.88
N LYS A 58 12.09 -3.59 -14.33
CA LYS A 58 13.26 -3.37 -13.46
C LYS A 58 13.25 -2.04 -12.69
N LYS A 59 12.71 -0.97 -13.27
CA LYS A 59 12.59 0.33 -12.59
C LYS A 59 11.56 0.25 -11.47
N MET A 60 10.41 -0.35 -11.77
CA MET A 60 9.34 -0.54 -10.80
C MET A 60 9.79 -1.39 -9.61
N ILE A 61 10.58 -2.45 -9.83
CA ILE A 61 11.16 -3.23 -8.73
C ILE A 61 12.08 -2.38 -7.85
N ASN A 62 12.90 -1.50 -8.43
CA ASN A 62 13.78 -0.62 -7.65
C ASN A 62 13.03 0.49 -6.90
N ASP A 63 11.87 0.91 -7.40
CA ASP A 63 11.03 1.92 -6.75
C ASP A 63 10.11 1.33 -5.66
N MET A 64 10.00 0.00 -5.57
CA MET A 64 9.32 -0.72 -4.49
C MET A 64 10.33 -1.10 -3.41
N ASP A 65 10.17 -0.56 -2.21
CA ASP A 65 11.09 -0.78 -1.08
C ASP A 65 10.59 -1.91 -0.17
N GLU A 66 9.31 -1.84 0.24
CA GLU A 66 8.69 -2.82 1.13
C GLU A 66 7.44 -3.44 0.49
N ILE A 67 7.36 -4.77 0.43
CA ILE A 67 6.16 -5.48 -0.06
C ILE A 67 5.80 -6.58 0.94
N PHE A 68 4.57 -6.55 1.45
CA PHE A 68 4.08 -7.58 2.37
C PHE A 68 2.58 -7.81 2.26
N ARG A 69 2.16 -9.06 2.54
CA ARG A 69 0.75 -9.42 2.71
C ARG A 69 0.32 -9.17 4.15
N VAL A 70 -0.75 -8.41 4.35
CA VAL A 70 -1.35 -8.16 5.65
C VAL A 70 -2.41 -9.20 5.94
N GLN A 71 -2.22 -9.94 7.03
CA GLN A 71 -3.18 -10.94 7.49
C GLN A 71 -4.07 -10.33 8.58
N THR A 72 -5.33 -10.09 8.25
CA THR A 72 -6.33 -9.66 9.23
C THR A 72 -7.07 -10.87 9.81
N ARG A 73 -7.51 -10.78 11.08
CA ARG A 73 -8.34 -11.83 11.71
C ARG A 73 -9.63 -12.09 10.93
N TYR A 74 -10.19 -11.03 10.36
CA TYR A 74 -11.36 -11.12 9.50
C TYR A 74 -11.07 -11.94 8.24
N GLY A 75 -9.98 -11.63 7.53
CA GLY A 75 -9.58 -12.39 6.34
C GLY A 75 -9.36 -13.87 6.61
N MET A 76 -8.75 -14.21 7.75
CA MET A 76 -8.59 -15.61 8.18
C MET A 76 -9.94 -16.33 8.37
N ARG A 77 -10.91 -15.68 9.02
CA ARG A 77 -12.22 -16.29 9.33
C ARG A 77 -13.06 -16.50 8.08
N HIS A 78 -12.98 -15.58 7.13
CA HIS A 78 -13.83 -15.58 5.93
C HIS A 78 -13.13 -16.11 4.67
N LYS A 79 -11.90 -16.63 4.80
CA LYS A 79 -11.07 -17.11 3.67
C LYS A 79 -10.96 -16.09 2.54
N LEU A 80 -10.82 -14.81 2.92
CA LEU A 80 -10.62 -13.73 1.96
C LEU A 80 -9.14 -13.65 1.55
N PRO A 81 -8.86 -13.24 0.30
CA PRO A 81 -7.48 -12.96 -0.12
C PRO A 81 -6.88 -11.86 0.77
N ARG A 82 -5.61 -12.01 1.16
CA ARG A 82 -4.90 -11.01 1.98
C ARG A 82 -4.64 -9.75 1.16
N GLU A 83 -4.65 -8.62 1.84
CA GLU A 83 -4.27 -7.36 1.24
C GLU A 83 -2.75 -7.30 1.07
N VAL A 84 -2.28 -6.73 -0.02
CA VAL A 84 -0.85 -6.48 -0.23
C VAL A 84 -0.58 -5.00 -0.01
N HIS A 85 0.38 -4.72 0.86
CA HIS A 85 0.89 -3.37 1.09
C HIS A 85 2.22 -3.22 0.36
N ILE A 86 2.34 -2.12 -0.40
CA ILE A 86 3.58 -1.75 -1.08
C ILE A 86 4.00 -0.38 -0.57
N GLY A 87 5.22 -0.29 -0.04
CA GLY A 87 5.92 0.95 0.25
C GLY A 87 6.79 1.34 -0.94
N PHE A 88 6.59 2.56 -1.45
CA PHE A 88 7.37 3.11 -2.54
C PHE A 88 8.48 4.01 -2.04
N THR A 89 9.61 4.05 -2.76
CA THR A 89 10.74 4.93 -2.44
C THR A 89 10.38 6.41 -2.65
N LYS A 90 9.45 6.71 -3.57
CA LYS A 90 9.03 8.08 -3.93
C LYS A 90 7.52 8.26 -3.81
N LYS A 91 7.08 9.35 -3.14
CA LYS A 91 5.66 9.75 -3.07
C LYS A 91 5.05 10.08 -4.45
N ALA A 92 5.86 10.50 -5.42
CA ALA A 92 5.41 10.84 -6.77
C ALA A 92 4.78 9.63 -7.49
N ILE A 93 5.46 8.48 -7.45
CA ILE A 93 5.03 7.22 -8.10
C ILE A 93 3.68 6.76 -7.55
N ARG A 94 3.50 6.80 -6.23
CA ARG A 94 2.20 6.53 -5.59
C ARG A 94 1.09 7.42 -6.17
N THR A 95 1.36 8.71 -6.34
CA THR A 95 0.37 9.69 -6.79
C THR A 95 0.00 9.47 -8.25
N GLU A 96 0.98 9.11 -9.08
CA GLU A 96 0.78 8.72 -10.48
C GLU A 96 -0.08 7.47 -10.57
N ILE A 97 0.26 6.39 -9.84
CA ILE A 97 -0.53 5.15 -9.80
C ILE A 97 -1.97 5.44 -9.38
N LEU A 98 -2.18 6.28 -8.34
CA LEU A 98 -3.52 6.65 -7.90
C LEU A 98 -4.31 7.48 -8.92
N LYS A 99 -3.65 8.22 -9.82
CA LYS A 99 -4.32 8.91 -10.93
C LYS A 99 -4.73 7.89 -11.99
N VAL A 100 -3.81 7.02 -12.42
CA VAL A 100 -4.10 6.03 -13.47
C VAL A 100 -5.21 5.06 -13.04
N VAL A 101 -5.20 4.59 -11.78
CA VAL A 101 -6.27 3.72 -11.23
C VAL A 101 -7.65 4.37 -11.26
N LYS A 102 -7.73 5.71 -11.11
CA LYS A 102 -9.02 6.40 -11.16
C LYS A 102 -9.60 6.40 -12.57
N ASP A 103 -8.73 6.45 -13.57
CA ASP A 103 -9.13 6.52 -14.98
C ASP A 103 -9.47 5.11 -15.52
N GLU A 104 -8.68 4.10 -15.14
CA GLU A 104 -8.91 2.71 -15.57
C GLU A 104 -8.84 1.70 -14.41
N PRO A 105 -9.93 0.96 -14.12
CA PRO A 105 -9.94 -0.03 -13.06
C PRO A 105 -9.12 -1.26 -13.47
N LEU A 106 -8.20 -1.66 -12.59
CA LEU A 106 -7.34 -2.80 -12.80
C LEU A 106 -8.10 -4.11 -12.88
N LYS A 107 -7.69 -4.98 -13.81
CA LYS A 107 -8.09 -6.38 -13.85
C LYS A 107 -6.87 -7.29 -13.81
N TYR A 108 -6.83 -8.20 -12.85
CA TYR A 108 -5.82 -9.25 -12.76
C TYR A 108 -6.48 -10.61 -12.71
N LYS A 109 -6.06 -11.52 -13.62
CA LYS A 109 -6.64 -12.87 -13.74
C LYS A 109 -8.20 -12.84 -13.75
N GLY A 110 -8.79 -11.84 -14.40
CA GLY A 110 -10.25 -11.67 -14.52
C GLY A 110 -10.96 -11.07 -13.30
N LYS A 111 -10.24 -10.67 -12.24
CA LYS A 111 -10.78 -9.99 -11.06
C LYS A 111 -10.35 -8.54 -11.01
N GLU A 112 -11.26 -7.66 -10.60
CA GLU A 112 -10.94 -6.25 -10.40
C GLU A 112 -10.11 -6.07 -9.12
N ILE A 113 -8.97 -5.37 -9.24
CA ILE A 113 -8.12 -5.02 -8.10
C ILE A 113 -8.52 -3.63 -7.62
N THR A 114 -8.78 -3.52 -6.32
CA THR A 114 -9.02 -2.22 -5.69
C THR A 114 -7.71 -1.72 -5.08
N VAL A 115 -7.32 -0.50 -5.44
CA VAL A 115 -6.16 0.19 -4.87
C VAL A 115 -6.65 1.26 -3.90
N LEU A 116 -6.18 1.19 -2.66
CA LEU A 116 -6.58 2.09 -1.58
C LEU A 116 -5.37 2.79 -0.97
N LYS A 117 -5.61 3.99 -0.42
CA LYS A 117 -4.63 4.70 0.40
C LYS A 117 -4.48 4.01 1.75
N GLN A 118 -3.28 4.08 2.33
CA GLN A 118 -3.07 3.71 3.71
C GLN A 118 -3.66 4.78 4.64
N ASN A 119 -4.65 4.39 5.45
CA ASN A 119 -5.19 5.24 6.51
C ASN A 119 -4.34 5.07 7.78
N VAL A 120 -4.10 6.18 8.47
CA VAL A 120 -3.53 6.32 9.82
C VAL A 120 -4.63 6.78 10.75
#